data_AF-A0A2J8MK83-F1
#
_entry.id   AF-A0A2J8MK83-F1
#
_cell.length_a   1.000
_cell.length_b   1.000
_cell.length_c   1.000
_cell.angle_alpha   90.00
_cell.angle_beta   90.00
_cell.angle_gamma   90.00
#
_symmetry.space_group_name_H-M   'P 1'
#
loop_
_entity.id
_entity.type
_entity.pdbx_description
1 polymer ?
#
loop_
_entity_poly.entity_id
_entity_poly.type
_entity_poly.pdbx_seq_one_letter_code
_entity_poly.pdbx_strand_id
1 'polypeptide(L)'
;MRTQSLLLLGALLAVGSQLPAVFGRKKGEKSGGCPPDDGPCLLSVPDQCVEDSQCPLTRKCCYRACFRQCVPRVSVKLGSCPEDQLRCLSPMNHLCHKDSDCSGKKRCCHSACGRDCRDPARGTAPGCPGQANSDLGSVALHLGWGPTERVHDGRPGALPAGQHYLYQRWFQPSDNHWPADTSLQPIHP
;
A
#
# COMPACT_ATOMS: atom_id res chain seq x y z
N MET A 1 31.05 -3.19 -54.73
CA MET A 1 30.30 -4.12 -53.86
C MET A 1 30.90 -4.32 -52.45
N ARG A 2 32.11 -3.82 -52.12
CA ARG A 2 32.75 -4.07 -50.81
C ARG A 2 32.41 -3.05 -49.70
N THR A 3 32.01 -1.84 -50.06
CA THR A 3 31.68 -0.77 -49.10
C THR A 3 30.29 -0.92 -48.50
N GLN A 4 29.31 -1.41 -49.27
CA GLN A 4 27.96 -1.71 -48.75
C GLN A 4 27.97 -2.82 -47.69
N SER A 5 28.83 -3.83 -47.85
CA SER A 5 28.98 -4.92 -46.87
C SER A 5 29.57 -4.44 -45.54
N LEU A 6 30.54 -3.51 -45.59
CA LEU A 6 31.12 -2.90 -44.39
C LEU A 6 30.15 -1.95 -43.69
N LEU A 7 29.34 -1.20 -44.44
CA LEU A 7 28.30 -0.33 -43.88
C LEU A 7 27.18 -1.12 -43.19
N LEU A 8 26.78 -2.27 -43.76
CA LEU A 8 25.79 -3.16 -43.15
C LEU A 8 26.32 -3.85 -41.87
N LEU A 9 27.60 -4.26 -41.84
CA LEU A 9 28.22 -4.82 -40.63
C LEU A 9 28.37 -3.77 -39.52
N GLY A 10 28.72 -2.53 -39.88
CA GLY A 10 28.81 -1.40 -38.95
C GLY A 10 27.45 -1.03 -38.35
N ALA A 11 26.37 -1.12 -39.14
CA ALA A 11 25.01 -0.89 -38.67
C ALA A 11 24.50 -2.00 -37.73
N LEU A 12 24.86 -3.27 -37.96
CA LEU A 12 24.47 -4.39 -37.10
C LEU A 12 25.17 -4.36 -35.72
N LEU A 13 26.44 -3.91 -35.65
CA LEU A 13 27.16 -3.80 -34.38
C LEU A 13 26.68 -2.63 -33.50
N ALA A 14 26.04 -1.61 -34.08
CA ALA A 14 25.48 -0.47 -33.33
C ALA A 14 24.12 -0.79 -32.66
N VAL A 15 23.43 -1.85 -33.09
CA VAL A 15 22.09 -2.21 -32.58
C VAL A 15 22.16 -3.22 -31.41
N GLY A 16 23.33 -3.80 -31.13
CA GLY A 16 23.47 -4.93 -30.20
C GLY A 16 23.66 -4.63 -28.71
N SER A 17 23.72 -3.38 -28.26
CA SER A 17 24.21 -3.06 -26.90
C SER A 17 23.24 -2.26 -26.03
N GLN A 18 21.94 -2.47 -26.16
CA GLN A 18 20.97 -1.99 -25.16
C GLN A 18 20.05 -3.13 -24.74
N LEU A 19 20.62 -4.09 -24.00
CA LEU A 19 19.82 -4.89 -23.10
C LEU A 19 19.20 -3.92 -22.07
N PRO A 20 17.87 -3.86 -21.95
CA PRO A 20 17.27 -3.09 -20.87
C PRO A 20 17.79 -3.66 -19.56
N ALA A 21 18.37 -2.80 -18.73
CA ALA A 21 18.78 -3.15 -17.39
C ALA A 21 17.56 -3.73 -16.67
N VAL A 22 17.56 -5.04 -16.47
CA VAL A 22 16.59 -5.72 -15.61
C VAL A 22 16.66 -5.03 -14.26
N PHE A 23 15.51 -4.47 -13.87
CA PHE A 23 15.26 -3.62 -12.73
C PHE A 23 16.17 -3.98 -11.54
N GLY A 24 17.04 -3.03 -11.19
CA GLY A 24 18.04 -3.22 -10.16
C GLY A 24 17.40 -3.69 -8.87
N ARG A 25 17.89 -4.82 -8.33
CA ARG A 25 17.82 -5.02 -6.88
C ARG A 25 18.40 -3.76 -6.25
N LYS A 26 17.63 -3.06 -5.40
CA LYS A 26 18.19 -1.98 -4.59
C LYS A 26 19.44 -2.53 -3.91
N LYS A 27 20.60 -2.01 -4.31
CA LYS A 27 21.90 -2.41 -3.76
C LYS A 27 21.80 -2.19 -2.25
N GLY A 28 21.85 -3.28 -1.47
CA GLY A 28 21.73 -3.22 -0.01
C GLY A 28 20.39 -3.62 0.61
N GLU A 29 19.38 -4.07 -0.14
CA GLU A 29 18.10 -4.56 0.43
C GLU A 29 18.21 -6.03 0.92
N LYS A 30 17.91 -6.28 2.19
CA LYS A 30 17.85 -7.64 2.77
C LYS A 30 16.43 -8.19 2.81
N SER A 31 16.29 -9.51 2.72
CA SER A 31 14.99 -10.19 2.77
C SER A 31 14.30 -10.05 4.14
N GLY A 32 12.99 -10.29 4.17
CA GLY A 32 12.15 -10.11 5.37
C GLY A 32 11.70 -8.66 5.57
N GLY A 33 11.06 -8.41 6.71
CA GLY A 33 10.48 -7.10 7.04
C GLY A 33 10.98 -6.55 8.36
N CYS A 34 10.58 -5.30 8.63
CA CYS A 34 10.76 -4.67 9.93
C CYS A 34 9.67 -5.15 10.90
N PRO A 35 10.01 -5.44 12.18
CA PRO A 35 9.01 -5.69 13.20
C PRO A 35 8.17 -4.42 13.46
N PRO A 36 6.91 -4.54 13.92
CA PRO A 36 6.07 -3.37 14.21
C PRO A 36 6.70 -2.46 15.26
N ASP A 37 6.46 -1.17 15.18
CA ASP A 37 6.96 -0.22 16.17
C ASP A 37 5.91 0.04 17.26
N ASP A 38 6.01 -0.69 18.37
CA ASP A 38 5.15 -0.52 19.55
C ASP A 38 5.88 0.23 20.68
N GLY A 39 7.13 0.63 20.46
CA GLY A 39 7.97 1.24 21.48
C GLY A 39 7.67 2.73 21.67
N PRO A 40 7.95 3.28 22.85
CA PRO A 40 7.92 4.73 23.02
C PRO A 40 8.96 5.39 22.13
N CYS A 41 8.64 6.58 21.64
CA CYS A 41 9.57 7.44 20.91
C CYS A 41 10.75 7.82 21.82
N LEU A 42 11.98 7.44 21.45
CA LEU A 42 13.19 7.83 22.15
C LEU A 42 13.81 9.02 21.43
N LEU A 43 13.19 10.19 21.63
CA LEU A 43 13.71 11.46 21.13
C LEU A 43 15.17 11.63 21.61
N SER A 44 16.00 12.25 20.76
CA SER A 44 17.44 12.50 20.97
C SER A 44 18.40 11.35 20.65
N VAL A 45 17.94 10.21 20.11
CA VAL A 45 18.82 9.20 19.53
C VAL A 45 18.95 9.41 18.01
N PRO A 46 20.17 9.61 17.47
CA PRO A 46 20.35 9.73 16.03
C PRO A 46 20.20 8.38 15.32
N ASP A 47 19.88 8.45 14.02
CA ASP A 47 19.84 7.28 13.14
C ASP A 47 21.20 6.56 13.11
N GLN A 48 21.19 5.25 13.35
CA GLN A 48 22.37 4.39 13.41
C GLN A 48 22.67 3.69 12.07
N CYS A 49 21.72 3.72 11.13
CA CYS A 49 21.83 3.12 9.81
C CYS A 49 20.95 3.86 8.82
N VAL A 50 21.27 3.75 7.53
CA VAL A 50 20.42 4.27 6.42
C VAL A 50 19.83 3.13 5.58
N GLU A 51 20.61 2.07 5.35
CA GLU A 51 20.23 0.90 4.56
C GLU A 51 20.62 -0.42 5.26
N ASP A 52 19.99 -1.53 4.87
CA ASP A 52 20.23 -2.83 5.52
C ASP A 52 21.66 -3.35 5.36
N SER A 53 22.40 -2.87 4.34
CA SER A 53 23.79 -3.25 4.08
C SER A 53 24.71 -2.91 5.26
N GLN A 54 24.42 -1.80 5.97
CA GLN A 54 25.17 -1.32 7.13
C GLN A 54 24.90 -2.19 8.36
N CYS A 55 23.79 -2.91 8.37
CA CYS A 55 23.43 -3.77 9.48
C CYS A 55 24.17 -5.11 9.38
N PRO A 56 24.70 -5.65 10.49
CA PRO A 56 25.39 -6.93 10.47
C PRO A 56 24.43 -8.09 10.18
N LEU A 57 24.98 -9.19 9.66
CA LEU A 57 24.26 -10.45 9.43
C LEU A 57 22.99 -10.23 8.59
N THR A 58 21.87 -10.72 9.09
CA THR A 58 20.56 -10.67 8.45
C THR A 58 19.62 -9.68 9.15
N ARG A 59 20.17 -8.66 9.81
CA ARG A 59 19.41 -7.55 10.41
C ARG A 59 19.04 -6.51 9.34
N LYS A 60 17.91 -5.86 9.52
CA LYS A 60 17.42 -4.78 8.64
C LYS A 60 17.54 -3.44 9.35
N CYS A 61 17.72 -2.38 8.57
CA CYS A 61 17.67 -1.01 9.03
C CYS A 61 16.21 -0.57 9.07
N CYS A 62 15.65 -0.45 10.27
CA CYS A 62 14.24 -0.18 10.48
C CYS A 62 14.04 1.09 11.30
N TYR A 63 13.00 1.85 10.97
CA TYR A 63 12.55 2.96 11.80
C TYR A 63 11.73 2.41 12.97
N ARG A 64 12.25 2.55 14.19
CA ARG A 64 11.57 2.16 15.44
C ARG A 64 11.91 3.13 16.56
N ALA A 65 10.96 3.41 17.45
CA ALA A 65 11.12 4.34 18.55
C ALA A 65 11.62 5.73 18.08
N CYS A 66 11.17 6.17 16.90
CA CYS A 66 11.51 7.43 16.25
C CYS A 66 12.93 7.59 15.66
N PHE A 67 13.72 6.53 15.54
CA PHE A 67 15.02 6.56 14.86
C PHE A 67 15.28 5.26 14.08
N ARG A 68 16.26 5.29 13.17
CA ARG A 68 16.71 4.12 12.40
C ARG A 68 17.74 3.32 13.16
N GLN A 69 17.49 2.02 13.27
CA GLN A 69 18.40 1.09 13.94
C GLN A 69 18.37 -0.29 13.30
N CYS A 70 19.46 -1.03 13.50
CA CYS A 70 19.61 -2.39 13.00
C CYS A 70 18.90 -3.39 13.90
N VAL A 71 17.76 -3.90 13.45
CA VAL A 71 16.91 -4.83 14.21
C VAL A 71 16.83 -6.20 13.53
N PRO A 72 16.53 -7.28 14.29
CA PRO A 72 16.22 -8.58 13.70
C PRO A 72 15.05 -8.47 12.72
N ARG A 73 15.22 -9.05 11.52
CA ARG A 73 14.13 -9.13 10.54
C ARG A 73 13.01 -10.05 11.04
N VAL A 74 11.79 -9.77 10.59
CA VAL A 74 10.65 -10.70 10.73
C VAL A 74 10.35 -11.37 9.39
N SER A 75 9.80 -12.59 9.46
CA SER A 75 9.25 -13.26 8.29
C SER A 75 8.00 -12.53 7.82
N VAL A 76 7.95 -12.21 6.54
CA VAL A 76 6.80 -11.55 5.91
C VAL A 76 6.16 -12.54 4.96
N LYS A 77 4.85 -12.77 5.12
CA LYS A 77 4.07 -13.64 4.21
C LYS A 77 3.88 -12.97 2.85
N LEU A 78 3.32 -13.69 1.89
CA LEU A 78 3.12 -13.15 0.54
C LEU A 78 1.89 -12.20 0.49
N GLY A 79 1.95 -11.21 -0.40
CA GLY A 79 0.92 -10.19 -0.60
C GLY A 79 1.05 -9.00 0.38
N SER A 80 0.25 -7.96 0.17
CA SER A 80 0.27 -6.74 0.98
C SER A 80 -0.94 -6.65 1.90
N CYS A 81 -0.82 -5.87 2.98
CA CYS A 81 -1.98 -5.56 3.82
C CYS A 81 -3.01 -4.74 3.04
N PRO A 82 -4.32 -5.00 3.22
CA PRO A 82 -5.35 -4.12 2.71
C PRO A 82 -5.24 -2.75 3.36
N GLU A 83 -5.63 -1.71 2.64
CA GLU A 83 -5.64 -0.34 3.15
C GLU A 83 -6.84 -0.14 4.09
N ASP A 84 -6.60 0.45 5.26
CA ASP A 84 -7.65 0.77 6.22
C ASP A 84 -7.82 2.30 6.25
N GLN A 85 -9.00 2.78 5.86
CA GLN A 85 -9.33 4.21 5.84
C GLN A 85 -10.05 4.68 7.11
N LEU A 86 -10.29 3.78 8.07
CA LEU A 86 -11.02 4.09 9.28
C LEU A 86 -10.12 4.78 10.31
N ARG A 87 -10.72 5.69 11.09
CA ARG A 87 -10.07 6.35 12.22
C ARG A 87 -10.33 5.57 13.50
N CYS A 88 -9.35 5.55 14.39
CA CYS A 88 -9.52 4.87 15.66
C CYS A 88 -10.41 5.68 16.61
N LEU A 89 -11.43 5.03 17.18
CA LEU A 89 -12.32 5.59 18.20
C LEU A 89 -12.28 4.79 19.51
N SER A 90 -11.43 3.77 19.59
CA SER A 90 -11.35 2.83 20.70
C SER A 90 -9.91 2.72 21.21
N PRO A 91 -9.68 2.13 22.40
CA PRO A 91 -8.32 1.84 22.84
C PRO A 91 -7.56 0.99 21.82
N MET A 92 -6.24 1.22 21.72
CA MET A 92 -5.37 0.41 20.87
C MET A 92 -5.35 -1.04 21.37
N ASN A 93 -5.61 -1.97 20.45
CA ASN A 93 -5.56 -3.40 20.74
C ASN A 93 -4.82 -4.15 19.62
N HIS A 94 -3.71 -4.81 19.97
CA HIS A 94 -2.91 -5.59 19.04
C HIS A 94 -3.23 -7.08 19.19
N LEU A 95 -4.00 -7.63 18.25
CA LEU A 95 -4.32 -9.07 18.22
C LEU A 95 -3.18 -9.91 17.64
N CYS A 96 -2.19 -9.26 17.02
CA CYS A 96 -1.00 -9.88 16.45
C CYS A 96 0.19 -8.90 16.45
N HIS A 97 1.41 -9.42 16.40
CA HIS A 97 2.64 -8.64 16.24
C HIS A 97 3.43 -9.00 14.98
N LYS A 98 3.26 -10.19 14.41
CA LYS A 98 3.93 -10.61 13.17
C LYS A 98 3.06 -11.54 12.37
N ASP A 99 3.36 -11.67 11.09
CA ASP A 99 2.59 -12.53 10.19
C ASP A 99 2.52 -13.99 10.67
N SER A 100 3.54 -14.47 11.39
CA SER A 100 3.55 -15.84 11.94
C SER A 100 2.61 -16.04 13.13
N ASP A 101 2.09 -14.98 13.74
CA ASP A 101 1.03 -15.09 14.75
C ASP A 101 -0.33 -15.41 14.11
N CYS A 102 -0.48 -15.10 12.81
CA CYS A 102 -1.70 -15.33 12.06
C CYS A 102 -1.71 -16.71 11.40
N SER A 103 -2.87 -17.38 11.42
CA SER A 103 -3.04 -18.68 10.75
C SER A 103 -3.05 -18.57 9.23
N GLY A 104 -2.57 -19.61 8.54
CA GLY A 104 -2.61 -19.72 7.08
C GLY A 104 -1.86 -18.59 6.36
N LYS A 105 -2.48 -18.02 5.32
CA LYS A 105 -1.91 -16.94 4.50
C LYS A 105 -2.17 -15.53 5.03
N LYS A 106 -2.91 -15.41 6.14
CA LYS A 106 -3.26 -14.11 6.74
C LYS A 106 -2.01 -13.41 7.26
N ARG A 107 -1.99 -12.10 7.10
CA ARG A 107 -0.92 -11.20 7.53
C ARG A 107 -1.35 -10.42 8.76
N CYS A 108 -0.39 -10.03 9.59
CA CYS A 108 -0.65 -9.11 10.68
C CYS A 108 -0.58 -7.68 10.15
N CYS A 109 -1.72 -7.02 10.09
CA CYS A 109 -1.87 -5.72 9.43
C CYS A 109 -2.27 -4.64 10.43
N HIS A 110 -1.84 -3.42 10.17
CA HIS A 110 -2.40 -2.26 10.87
C HIS A 110 -3.87 -2.11 10.52
N SER A 111 -4.68 -1.94 11.55
CA SER A 111 -6.07 -1.53 11.45
C SER A 111 -6.27 -0.18 12.13
N ALA A 112 -7.47 0.38 12.03
CA ALA A 112 -7.80 1.62 12.72
C ALA A 112 -7.32 1.64 14.17
N CYS A 113 -7.61 0.60 14.95
CA CYS A 113 -7.30 0.51 16.38
C CYS A 113 -6.33 -0.61 16.73
N GLY A 114 -5.20 -0.67 16.03
CA GLY A 114 -4.09 -1.56 16.40
C GLY A 114 -3.74 -2.48 15.25
N ARG A 115 -3.77 -3.80 15.51
CA ARG A 115 -3.42 -4.79 14.49
C ARG A 115 -4.27 -6.05 14.58
N ASP A 116 -4.63 -6.60 13.43
CA ASP A 116 -5.38 -7.84 13.30
C ASP A 116 -4.93 -8.67 12.08
N CYS A 117 -5.32 -9.94 12.07
CA CYS A 117 -4.98 -10.88 11.01
C CYS A 117 -5.91 -10.71 9.81
N ARG A 118 -5.41 -10.18 8.71
CA ARG A 118 -6.19 -9.93 7.48
C ARG A 118 -5.71 -10.74 6.30
N ASP A 119 -6.64 -11.05 5.40
CA ASP A 119 -6.27 -11.64 4.12
C ASP A 119 -5.51 -10.60 3.28
N PRO A 120 -4.40 -10.99 2.63
CA PRO A 120 -3.64 -10.08 1.80
C PRO A 120 -4.47 -9.58 0.63
N ALA A 121 -4.29 -8.30 0.27
CA ALA A 121 -4.95 -7.71 -0.88
C ALA A 121 -4.58 -8.48 -2.16
N ARG A 122 -5.58 -8.79 -2.99
CA ARG A 122 -5.34 -9.38 -4.32
C ARG A 122 -4.75 -8.29 -5.22
N GLY A 123 -3.55 -8.50 -5.75
CA GLY A 123 -3.02 -7.68 -6.85
C GLY A 123 -1.62 -7.10 -6.66
N THR A 124 -1.01 -7.15 -5.48
CA THR A 124 0.33 -6.59 -5.31
C THR A 124 1.17 -7.51 -4.43
N ALA A 125 2.02 -8.31 -5.08
CA ALA A 125 3.17 -8.89 -4.40
C ALA A 125 4.05 -7.75 -3.86
N PRO A 126 4.66 -7.88 -2.67
CA PRO A 126 5.62 -6.90 -2.20
C PRO A 126 6.81 -6.91 -3.18
N GLY A 127 6.93 -5.85 -4.00
CA GLY A 127 8.02 -5.69 -4.96
C GLY A 127 7.63 -5.68 -6.44
N CYS A 128 6.35 -5.72 -6.80
CA CYS A 128 5.92 -5.45 -8.18
C CYS A 128 5.08 -4.18 -8.23
N PRO A 129 5.43 -3.15 -9.04
CA PRO A 129 4.48 -2.09 -9.36
C PRO A 129 3.33 -2.74 -10.12
N GLY A 130 2.18 -2.86 -9.46
CA GLY A 130 0.92 -3.13 -10.13
C GLY A 130 0.70 -2.01 -11.14
N GLN A 131 0.56 -2.35 -12.41
CA GLN A 131 0.05 -1.42 -13.41
C GLN A 131 -1.36 -1.04 -12.97
N ALA A 132 -1.49 0.13 -12.36
CA ALA A 132 -2.75 0.84 -12.34
C ALA A 132 -3.11 1.05 -13.81
N ASN A 133 -4.25 0.51 -14.21
CA ASN A 133 -4.84 0.73 -15.52
C ASN A 133 -5.03 2.24 -15.72
N SER A 134 -4.14 2.86 -16.47
CA SER A 134 -4.41 4.15 -17.08
C SER A 134 -5.29 3.86 -18.29
N ASP A 135 -6.59 4.10 -18.14
CA ASP A 135 -7.51 4.30 -19.26
C ASP A 135 -6.96 5.40 -20.18
N LEU A 136 -6.12 5.02 -21.14
CA LEU A 136 -6.03 5.70 -22.43
C LEU A 136 -6.64 4.78 -23.45
N GLY A 137 -7.89 5.09 -23.80
CA GLY A 137 -8.62 4.44 -24.87
C GLY A 137 -7.77 4.35 -26.13
N SER A 138 -7.39 3.11 -26.46
CA SER A 138 -6.94 2.78 -27.81
C SER A 138 -8.16 2.89 -28.72
N VAL A 139 -8.22 3.97 -29.50
CA VAL A 139 -9.11 4.05 -30.66
C VAL A 139 -8.58 3.04 -31.68
N ALA A 140 -9.08 1.81 -31.60
CA ALA A 140 -8.94 0.84 -32.67
C ALA A 140 -9.84 1.30 -33.82
N LEU A 141 -9.21 1.80 -34.89
CA LEU A 141 -9.86 2.02 -36.17
C LEU A 141 -10.30 0.66 -36.74
N HIS A 142 -11.54 0.26 -36.45
CA HIS A 142 -12.22 -0.81 -37.18
C HIS A 142 -13.13 -0.20 -38.25
N LEU A 143 -12.63 -0.18 -39.49
CA LEU A 143 -13.45 -0.09 -40.69
C LEU A 143 -13.95 -1.51 -41.01
N GLY A 144 -15.27 -1.70 -41.09
CA GLY A 144 -15.85 -2.96 -41.57
C GLY A 144 -17.36 -3.07 -41.33
N TRP A 145 -18.14 -2.87 -42.38
CA TRP A 145 -19.60 -2.84 -42.45
C TRP A 145 -20.30 -4.20 -42.24
N GLY A 146 -21.53 -4.20 -41.68
CA GLY A 146 -22.54 -5.26 -41.86
C GLY A 146 -23.64 -5.31 -40.78
N PRO A 147 -24.92 -5.65 -41.09
CA PRO A 147 -26.08 -4.95 -40.51
C PRO A 147 -27.06 -5.77 -39.63
N THR A 148 -27.72 -5.02 -38.73
CA THR A 148 -29.13 -5.09 -38.25
C THR A 148 -29.75 -6.36 -37.61
N GLU A 149 -30.44 -6.10 -36.47
CA GLU A 149 -31.56 -6.84 -35.82
C GLU A 149 -31.18 -8.05 -34.94
N ARG A 150 -31.78 -8.36 -33.78
CA ARG A 150 -32.99 -7.88 -33.08
C ARG A 150 -32.93 -8.30 -31.59
N VAL A 151 -33.37 -7.39 -30.72
CA VAL A 151 -34.14 -7.53 -29.46
C VAL A 151 -34.10 -8.84 -28.66
N HIS A 152 -33.69 -8.74 -27.39
CA HIS A 152 -34.41 -9.38 -26.28
C HIS A 152 -34.62 -8.40 -25.12
N ASP A 153 -35.89 -8.28 -24.75
CA ASP A 153 -36.46 -7.60 -23.58
C ASP A 153 -35.80 -8.01 -22.25
N GLY A 154 -35.60 -7.01 -21.38
CA GLY A 154 -35.16 -7.20 -19.99
C GLY A 154 -35.49 -5.96 -19.15
N ARG A 155 -36.73 -5.90 -18.68
CA ARG A 155 -37.29 -4.90 -17.75
C ARG A 155 -36.35 -4.54 -16.58
N PRO A 156 -36.18 -3.25 -16.22
CA PRO A 156 -35.68 -2.88 -14.90
C PRO A 156 -36.78 -3.03 -13.84
N GLY A 157 -36.53 -3.89 -12.84
CA GLY A 157 -37.39 -4.05 -11.68
C GLY A 157 -37.39 -2.81 -10.79
N ALA A 158 -38.58 -2.39 -10.39
CA ALA A 158 -38.83 -1.34 -9.42
C ALA A 158 -38.37 -1.76 -8.02
N LEU A 159 -37.64 -0.88 -7.34
CA LEU A 159 -37.36 -0.97 -5.89
C LEU A 159 -38.55 -0.39 -5.12
N PRO A 160 -39.08 -1.08 -4.10
CA PRO A 160 -40.17 -0.56 -3.29
C PRO A 160 -39.71 0.56 -2.34
N ALA A 161 -40.56 1.58 -2.23
CA ALA A 161 -40.43 2.70 -1.32
C ALA A 161 -40.64 2.28 0.13
N GLY A 162 -39.84 2.83 1.05
CA GLY A 162 -40.16 2.81 2.47
C GLY A 162 -38.96 2.76 3.41
N GLN A 163 -38.26 3.88 3.59
CA GLN A 163 -37.76 4.36 4.90
C GLN A 163 -37.04 5.69 4.71
N HIS A 164 -37.86 6.72 4.53
CA HIS A 164 -37.45 8.11 4.67
C HIS A 164 -37.48 8.44 6.17
N TYR A 165 -36.44 8.08 6.91
CA TYR A 165 -36.23 8.53 8.28
C TYR A 165 -35.08 9.53 8.32
N LEU A 166 -35.46 10.81 8.32
CA LEU A 166 -34.85 11.93 9.05
C LEU A 166 -33.32 11.89 9.20
N TYR A 167 -32.60 12.40 8.20
CA TYR A 167 -31.27 12.99 8.42
C TYR A 167 -31.27 14.45 7.97
N GLN A 168 -31.90 15.30 8.78
CA GLN A 168 -31.74 16.76 8.72
C GLN A 168 -31.76 17.35 10.14
N ARG A 169 -30.59 17.35 10.79
CA ARG A 169 -30.17 18.19 11.93
C ARG A 169 -28.76 17.69 12.28
N TRP A 170 -27.62 18.34 12.05
CA TRP A 170 -27.28 19.75 12.12
C TRP A 170 -26.04 20.00 11.23
N PHE A 171 -26.21 20.73 10.14
CA PHE A 171 -25.11 21.54 9.58
C PHE A 171 -25.32 22.95 10.15
N GLN A 172 -24.47 23.36 11.09
CA GLN A 172 -24.22 24.78 11.36
C GLN A 172 -22.71 24.99 11.23
N PRO A 173 -22.26 25.82 10.27
CA PRO A 173 -20.92 26.40 10.29
C PRO A 173 -20.90 27.64 11.20
N SER A 174 -19.71 27.96 11.71
CA SER A 174 -19.36 29.13 12.55
C SER A 174 -19.51 28.91 14.06
N ASP A 175 -18.41 28.73 14.80
CA ASP A 175 -17.59 29.84 15.29
C ASP A 175 -16.31 29.33 15.97
N ASN A 176 -15.18 29.97 15.63
CA ASN A 176 -13.92 29.85 16.34
C ASN A 176 -14.08 30.48 17.72
N HIS A 177 -14.21 29.71 18.80
CA HIS A 177 -13.91 30.18 20.15
C HIS A 177 -13.41 29.03 21.03
N TRP A 178 -12.13 29.08 21.35
CA TRP A 178 -11.53 28.39 22.48
C TRP A 178 -11.87 29.16 23.76
N PRO A 179 -12.29 28.48 24.85
CA PRO A 179 -11.95 28.97 26.16
C PRO A 179 -11.06 27.98 26.91
N ALA A 180 -10.23 28.61 27.72
CA ALA A 180 -9.24 28.03 28.60
C ALA A 180 -9.82 27.06 29.64
N ASP A 181 -8.95 26.16 30.08
CA ASP A 181 -8.71 25.79 31.48
C ASP A 181 -9.90 25.94 32.45
N THR A 182 -10.47 24.81 32.86
CA THR A 182 -11.01 24.70 34.22
C THR A 182 -10.85 23.26 34.71
N SER A 183 -9.85 23.10 35.57
CA SER A 183 -9.75 22.05 36.59
C SER A 183 -11.10 21.73 37.24
N LEU A 184 -11.52 20.46 37.21
CA LEU A 184 -12.52 19.93 38.14
C LEU A 184 -12.06 18.56 38.65
N GLN A 185 -11.75 18.50 39.95
CA GLN A 185 -11.43 17.27 40.68
C GLN A 185 -12.68 16.41 40.88
N PRO A 186 -12.57 15.07 40.98
CA PRO A 186 -13.68 14.23 41.40
C PRO A 186 -13.86 14.27 42.92
N ILE A 187 -15.09 14.53 43.35
CA ILE A 187 -15.59 14.24 44.69
C ILE A 187 -15.92 12.74 44.73
N HIS A 188 -15.32 12.01 45.67
CA HIS A 188 -15.67 10.62 46.00
C HIS A 188 -16.64 10.61 47.23
N PRO A 189 -17.39 9.51 47.43
CA PRO A 189 -18.70 9.51 48.10
C PRO A 189 -18.69 9.90 49.58
#